data_AF-A0A0C3BCI4-F1
#
_entry.id   AF-A0A0C3BCI4-F1
#
_cell.length_a   1.000
_cell.length_b   1.000
_cell.length_c   1.000
_cell.angle_alpha   90.00
_cell.angle_beta   90.00
_cell.angle_gamma   90.00
#
_symmetry.space_group_name_H-M   'P 1'
#
loop_
_entity.id
_entity.type
_entity.pdbx_description
1 polymer ?
#
loop_
_entity_poly.entity_id
_entity_poly.type
_entity_poly.pdbx_seq_one_letter_code
_entity_poly.pdbx_strand_id
1 'polypeptide(L)'
;MAEQALTAFENLASSSTNTKTLIEAARRSFVIIEPWSQVKSDNTEVQAILRSAMQEAQAFYRSLDQSVQTAQGGYSFAEDAILLCDCLLTPKGTHTIEELIEYIEDMQEKAQVAHSQAKEVSNMFRGNRENFFEITKGIPLTIANIRSDQEMYDSQRQVALNRASTFHRVQVATTSATAATVSAIGAIGVAAVAPVALIVIPVALPIVAVIAGIIKWKQQKVAAKRETQSLSCKDAMEQLQNSLNDLSQLGKELDIIADYWGKMDAALQTIRDSVATIQGNRVVKLRITQIKGQWTNVKDQYMEYKTGVAQLQDFFPASKIEN
;
A
#
# COMPACT_ATOMS: atom_id res chain seq x y z
N MET A 1 19.65 -8.71 -39.75
CA MET A 1 19.17 -9.47 -38.57
C MET A 1 19.98 -9.14 -37.33
N ALA A 2 21.31 -9.34 -37.30
CA ALA A 2 22.14 -9.00 -36.14
C ALA A 2 22.00 -7.55 -35.62
N GLU A 3 21.96 -6.54 -36.49
CA GLU A 3 21.75 -5.15 -36.06
C GLU A 3 20.39 -4.91 -35.42
N GLN A 4 19.34 -5.56 -35.96
CA GLN A 4 17.99 -5.48 -35.41
C GLN A 4 17.90 -6.15 -34.03
N ALA A 5 18.57 -7.29 -33.86
CA ALA A 5 18.66 -7.98 -32.57
C ALA A 5 19.27 -7.08 -31.49
N LEU A 6 20.40 -6.46 -31.80
CA LEU A 6 21.10 -5.55 -30.89
C LEU A 6 20.29 -4.28 -30.63
N THR A 7 19.59 -3.75 -31.63
CA THR A 7 18.68 -2.61 -31.44
C THR A 7 17.53 -2.95 -30.49
N ALA A 8 16.91 -4.13 -30.63
CA ALA A 8 15.85 -4.54 -29.71
C ALA A 8 16.39 -4.66 -28.28
N PHE A 9 17.55 -5.29 -28.11
CA PHE A 9 18.17 -5.49 -26.80
C PHE A 9 18.61 -4.18 -26.14
N GLU A 10 19.19 -3.27 -26.91
CA GLU A 10 19.58 -1.92 -26.47
C GLU A 10 18.36 -1.07 -26.08
N ASN A 11 17.32 -1.08 -26.92
CA ASN A 11 16.10 -0.32 -26.65
C ASN A 11 15.43 -0.80 -25.36
N LEU A 12 15.46 -2.11 -25.09
CA LEU A 12 14.92 -2.66 -23.86
C LEU A 12 15.74 -2.24 -22.64
N ALA A 13 17.07 -2.26 -22.70
CA ALA A 13 17.90 -1.75 -21.61
C ALA A 13 17.68 -0.25 -21.35
N SER A 14 17.39 0.52 -22.40
CA SER A 14 17.09 1.95 -22.31
C SER A 14 15.66 2.27 -21.86
N SER A 15 14.71 1.38 -22.16
CA SER A 15 13.32 1.47 -21.70
C SER A 15 13.13 0.85 -20.31
N SER A 16 14.22 0.66 -19.55
CA SER A 16 14.13 0.06 -18.24
C SER A 16 13.18 0.84 -17.35
N THR A 17 12.54 0.08 -16.48
CA THR A 17 11.39 0.54 -15.71
C THR A 17 11.81 1.65 -14.76
N ASN A 18 10.98 2.69 -14.64
CA ASN A 18 11.26 3.81 -13.75
C ASN A 18 11.03 3.37 -12.30
N THR A 19 12.02 2.66 -11.74
CA THR A 19 11.94 2.08 -10.40
C THR A 19 11.72 3.13 -9.33
N LYS A 20 12.18 4.37 -9.54
CA LYS A 20 11.92 5.50 -8.65
C LYS A 20 10.44 5.82 -8.54
N THR A 21 9.71 5.78 -9.65
CA THR A 21 8.25 5.97 -9.64
C THR A 21 7.56 4.87 -8.83
N LEU A 22 8.03 3.62 -8.91
CA LEU A 22 7.48 2.51 -8.12
C LEU A 22 7.74 2.70 -6.62
N ILE A 23 8.98 3.06 -6.23
CA ILE A 23 9.31 3.33 -4.82
C ILE A 23 8.45 4.48 -4.29
N GLU A 24 8.30 5.55 -5.05
CA GLU A 24 7.49 6.70 -4.65
C GLU A 24 6.02 6.32 -4.50
N ALA A 25 5.46 5.57 -5.45
CA ALA A 25 4.10 5.07 -5.35
C ALA A 25 3.91 4.15 -4.13
N ALA A 26 4.83 3.21 -3.90
CA ALA A 26 4.82 2.33 -2.73
C ALA A 26 4.89 3.13 -1.42
N ARG A 27 5.78 4.13 -1.35
CA ARG A 27 5.91 5.04 -0.20
C ARG A 27 4.61 5.80 0.06
N ARG A 28 3.99 6.36 -0.97
CA ARG A 28 2.72 7.08 -0.83
C ARG A 28 1.61 6.14 -0.34
N SER A 29 1.51 4.92 -0.89
CA SER A 29 0.56 3.93 -0.39
C SER A 29 0.82 3.56 1.07
N PHE A 30 2.08 3.39 1.50
CA PHE A 30 2.41 3.07 2.89
C PHE A 30 1.93 4.13 3.88
N VAL A 31 2.15 5.41 3.59
CA VAL A 31 1.77 6.51 4.47
C VAL A 31 0.28 6.51 4.78
N ILE A 32 -0.56 6.02 3.85
CA ILE A 32 -2.00 5.90 4.08
C ILE A 32 -2.39 4.58 4.76
N ILE A 33 -1.72 3.47 4.41
CA ILE A 33 -2.11 2.14 4.89
C ILE A 33 -1.63 1.91 6.34
N GLU A 34 -0.45 2.42 6.70
CA GLU A 34 0.13 2.15 8.02
C GLU A 34 -0.73 2.60 9.21
N PRO A 35 -1.34 3.79 9.19
CA PRO A 35 -2.13 4.28 10.33
C PRO A 35 -3.29 3.36 10.72
N TRP A 36 -3.84 2.57 9.77
CA TRP A 36 -4.93 1.64 10.05
C TRP A 36 -4.56 0.56 11.07
N SER A 37 -3.28 0.18 11.15
CA SER A 37 -2.79 -0.80 12.12
C SER A 37 -2.78 -0.29 13.56
N GLN A 38 -2.76 1.03 13.75
CA GLN A 38 -2.62 1.65 15.07
C GLN A 38 -3.97 2.01 15.70
N VAL A 39 -5.06 1.94 14.93
CA VAL A 39 -6.36 2.43 15.36
C VAL A 39 -7.19 1.31 15.98
N LYS A 40 -7.82 1.62 17.13
CA LYS A 40 -8.75 0.72 17.84
C LYS A 40 -10.06 1.45 18.09
N SER A 41 -11.18 0.74 18.05
CA SER A 41 -12.50 1.29 18.32
C SER A 41 -13.34 0.36 19.20
N ASP A 42 -14.05 0.94 20.19
CA ASP A 42 -15.02 0.21 21.00
C ASP A 42 -16.34 -0.04 20.26
N ASN A 43 -16.59 0.68 19.16
CA ASN A 43 -17.74 0.44 18.29
C ASN A 43 -17.48 -0.79 17.41
N THR A 44 -18.36 -1.80 17.48
CA THR A 44 -18.21 -3.08 16.80
C THR A 44 -18.21 -2.99 15.28
N GLU A 45 -18.98 -2.06 14.69
CA GLU A 45 -19.03 -1.84 13.24
C GLU A 45 -17.73 -1.20 12.73
N VAL A 46 -17.25 -0.17 13.42
CA VAL A 46 -15.96 0.46 13.12
C VAL A 46 -14.82 -0.55 13.29
N GLN A 47 -14.87 -1.36 14.35
CA GLN A 47 -13.87 -2.40 14.60
C GLN A 47 -13.88 -3.50 13.52
N ALA A 48 -15.01 -3.73 12.84
CA ALA A 48 -15.05 -4.63 11.69
C ALA A 48 -14.34 -4.01 10.48
N ILE A 49 -14.61 -2.74 10.15
CA ILE A 49 -13.91 -2.01 9.08
C ILE A 49 -12.40 -1.98 9.33
N LEU A 50 -11.98 -1.66 10.56
CA LEU A 50 -10.58 -1.62 10.95
C LEU A 50 -9.89 -2.97 10.74
N ARG A 51 -10.54 -4.07 11.13
CA ARG A 51 -10.00 -5.43 10.90
C ARG A 51 -9.85 -5.74 9.42
N SER A 52 -10.84 -5.41 8.59
CA SER A 52 -10.73 -5.57 7.13
C SER A 52 -9.57 -4.74 6.57
N ALA A 53 -9.43 -3.48 6.97
CA ALA A 53 -8.35 -2.61 6.54
C ALA A 53 -6.97 -3.14 6.95
N MET A 54 -6.83 -3.71 8.15
CA MET A 54 -5.60 -4.34 8.61
C MET A 54 -5.26 -5.61 7.81
N GLN A 55 -6.25 -6.44 7.48
CA GLN A 55 -6.04 -7.62 6.64
C GLN A 55 -5.56 -7.24 5.23
N GLU A 56 -6.14 -6.20 4.64
CA GLU A 56 -5.70 -5.69 3.35
C GLU A 56 -4.34 -5.00 3.43
N ALA A 57 -4.02 -4.33 4.54
CA ALA A 57 -2.67 -3.85 4.78
C ALA A 57 -1.66 -5.00 4.75
N GLN A 58 -1.91 -6.10 5.46
CA GLN A 58 -1.05 -7.29 5.43
C GLN A 58 -0.95 -7.90 4.02
N ALA A 59 -2.03 -7.93 3.25
CA ALA A 59 -2.02 -8.35 1.85
C ALA A 59 -1.10 -7.45 1.00
N PHE A 60 -1.15 -6.13 1.21
CA PHE A 60 -0.28 -5.16 0.57
C PHE A 60 1.20 -5.37 0.90
N TYR A 61 1.57 -5.63 2.16
CA TYR A 61 2.96 -5.99 2.51
C TYR A 61 3.44 -7.22 1.75
N ARG A 62 2.62 -8.28 1.68
CA ARG A 62 2.95 -9.49 0.91
C ARG A 62 3.14 -9.21 -0.58
N SER A 63 2.34 -8.32 -1.16
CA SER A 63 2.52 -7.89 -2.56
C SER A 63 3.85 -7.14 -2.77
N LEU A 64 4.26 -6.32 -1.80
CA LEU A 64 5.55 -5.65 -1.86
C LEU A 64 6.71 -6.62 -1.71
N ASP A 65 6.64 -7.58 -0.78
CA ASP A 65 7.65 -8.63 -0.65
C ASP A 65 7.81 -9.40 -1.97
N GLN A 66 6.70 -9.80 -2.58
CA GLN A 66 6.72 -10.47 -3.87
C GLN A 66 7.32 -9.56 -4.96
N SER A 67 7.02 -8.26 -4.95
CA SER A 67 7.60 -7.30 -5.90
C SER A 67 9.12 -7.18 -5.75
N VAL A 68 9.66 -7.27 -4.53
CA VAL A 68 11.10 -7.26 -4.25
C VAL A 68 11.76 -8.53 -4.77
N GLN A 69 11.10 -9.69 -4.63
CA GLN A 69 11.58 -10.94 -5.21
C GLN A 69 11.60 -10.88 -6.75
N THR A 70 10.56 -10.32 -7.37
CA THR A 70 10.54 -10.10 -8.82
C THR A 70 11.67 -9.14 -9.25
N ALA A 71 11.92 -8.07 -8.50
CA ALA A 71 13.03 -7.16 -8.76
C ALA A 71 14.40 -7.82 -8.58
N GLN A 72 14.55 -8.79 -7.67
CA GLN A 72 15.75 -9.62 -7.58
C GLN A 72 15.97 -10.45 -8.84
N GLY A 73 14.90 -11.01 -9.42
CA GLY A 73 14.97 -11.67 -10.72
C GLY A 73 15.48 -10.72 -11.81
N GLY A 74 14.96 -9.49 -11.85
CA GLY A 74 15.42 -8.45 -12.79
C GLY A 74 16.89 -8.04 -12.59
N TYR A 75 17.33 -7.92 -11.34
CA TYR A 75 18.74 -7.67 -10.99
C TYR A 75 19.65 -8.78 -11.52
N SER A 76 19.32 -10.05 -11.22
CA SER A 76 20.12 -11.20 -11.65
C SER A 76 20.13 -11.35 -13.17
N PHE A 77 18.99 -11.11 -13.83
CA PHE A 77 18.94 -11.07 -15.30
C PHE A 77 19.86 -9.98 -15.88
N ALA A 78 19.93 -8.80 -15.25
CA ALA A 78 20.82 -7.74 -15.70
C ALA A 78 22.30 -8.14 -15.55
N GLU A 79 22.67 -8.89 -14.50
CA GLU A 79 24.01 -9.49 -14.37
C GLU A 79 24.29 -10.49 -15.50
N ASP A 80 23.32 -11.32 -15.86
CA ASP A 80 23.46 -12.26 -16.98
C ASP A 80 23.61 -11.53 -18.32
N ALA A 81 22.86 -10.45 -18.54
CA ALA A 81 22.96 -9.63 -19.74
C ALA A 81 24.34 -8.96 -19.87
N ILE A 82 24.91 -8.50 -18.74
CA ILE A 82 26.28 -7.96 -18.68
C ILE A 82 27.29 -9.06 -19.03
N LEU A 83 27.12 -10.27 -18.48
CA LEU A 83 28.00 -11.42 -18.75
C LEU A 83 27.90 -11.87 -20.22
N LEU A 84 26.70 -11.92 -20.80
CA LEU A 84 26.52 -12.19 -22.24
C LEU A 84 27.28 -11.17 -23.08
N CYS A 85 27.20 -9.88 -22.73
CA CYS A 85 27.96 -8.84 -23.43
C CYS A 85 29.46 -9.09 -23.33
N ASP A 86 29.97 -9.50 -22.17
CA ASP A 86 31.38 -9.83 -21.98
C ASP A 86 31.80 -11.03 -22.83
N CYS A 87 31.02 -12.11 -22.83
CA CYS A 87 31.23 -13.28 -23.68
C CYS A 87 31.28 -12.89 -25.17
N LEU A 88 30.38 -12.01 -25.64
CA LEU A 88 30.35 -11.54 -27.03
C LEU A 88 31.52 -10.59 -27.38
N LEU A 89 32.08 -9.88 -26.40
CA LEU A 89 33.24 -9.01 -26.59
C LEU A 89 34.56 -9.78 -26.65
N THR A 90 34.63 -10.98 -26.08
CA THR A 90 35.84 -11.84 -26.12
C THR A 90 36.31 -12.13 -27.56
N PRO A 91 37.60 -12.50 -27.75
CA PRO A 91 38.09 -12.95 -29.05
C PRO A 91 37.27 -14.11 -29.61
N LYS A 92 37.10 -14.14 -30.93
CA LYS A 92 36.37 -15.22 -31.59
C LYS A 92 37.05 -16.57 -31.28
N GLY A 93 36.25 -17.57 -30.90
CA GLY A 93 36.73 -18.90 -30.53
C GLY A 93 37.00 -19.08 -29.02
N THR A 94 36.87 -18.04 -28.20
CA THR A 94 36.88 -18.18 -26.73
C THR A 94 35.64 -18.90 -26.22
N HIS A 95 34.48 -18.55 -26.77
CA HIS A 95 33.21 -19.25 -26.55
C HIS A 95 32.70 -19.81 -27.87
N THR A 96 32.20 -21.04 -27.83
CA THR A 96 31.54 -21.69 -28.97
C THR A 96 30.17 -21.05 -29.22
N ILE A 97 29.62 -21.26 -30.41
CA ILE A 97 28.28 -20.74 -30.74
C ILE A 97 27.23 -21.46 -29.88
N GLU A 98 27.44 -22.76 -29.64
CA GLU A 98 26.58 -23.63 -28.86
C GLU A 98 26.51 -23.18 -27.40
N GLU A 99 27.65 -22.88 -26.76
CA GLU A 99 27.70 -22.32 -25.40
C GLU A 99 26.93 -21.00 -25.28
N LEU A 100 27.06 -20.12 -26.28
CA LEU A 100 26.33 -18.84 -26.29
C LEU A 100 24.83 -19.04 -26.49
N ILE A 101 24.43 -20.03 -27.29
CA ILE A 101 23.01 -20.36 -27.49
C ILE A 101 22.42 -20.91 -26.19
N GLU A 102 23.09 -21.87 -25.54
CA GLU A 102 22.65 -22.44 -24.26
C GLU A 102 22.51 -21.34 -23.20
N TYR A 103 23.48 -20.43 -23.11
CA TYR A 103 23.41 -19.30 -22.19
C TYR A 103 22.23 -18.36 -22.48
N ILE A 104 21.92 -18.10 -23.76
CA ILE A 104 20.76 -17.27 -24.13
C ILE A 104 19.45 -17.99 -23.81
N GLU A 105 19.37 -19.31 -23.99
CA GLU A 105 18.19 -20.11 -23.63
C GLU A 105 17.91 -20.05 -22.12
N ASP A 106 18.94 -20.16 -21.28
CA ASP A 106 18.84 -19.96 -19.83
C ASP A 106 18.31 -18.56 -19.47
N MET A 107 18.77 -17.53 -20.19
CA MET A 107 18.25 -16.17 -20.02
C MET A 107 16.79 -16.05 -20.45
N GLN A 108 16.36 -16.75 -21.50
CA GLN A 108 14.97 -16.76 -21.95
C GLN A 108 14.05 -17.36 -20.88
N GLU A 109 14.45 -18.48 -20.26
CA GLU A 109 13.69 -19.07 -19.14
C GLU A 109 13.53 -18.05 -17.99
N LYS A 110 14.62 -17.37 -17.61
CA LYS A 110 14.58 -16.31 -16.59
C LYS A 110 13.64 -15.16 -16.96
N ALA A 111 13.65 -14.71 -18.22
CA ALA A 111 12.76 -13.66 -18.70
C ALA A 111 11.28 -14.08 -18.64
N GLN A 112 10.97 -15.33 -18.98
CA GLN A 112 9.62 -15.88 -18.91
C GLN A 112 9.13 -15.99 -17.46
N VAL A 113 9.99 -16.43 -16.54
CA VAL A 113 9.70 -16.45 -15.10
C VAL A 113 9.43 -15.02 -14.60
N ALA A 114 10.29 -14.06 -14.95
CA ALA A 114 10.14 -12.65 -14.56
C ALA A 114 8.84 -12.04 -15.13
N HIS A 115 8.46 -12.37 -16.36
CA HIS A 115 7.18 -11.96 -16.96
C HIS A 115 5.98 -12.48 -16.15
N SER A 116 5.97 -13.78 -15.84
CA SER A 116 4.90 -14.39 -15.05
C SER A 116 4.78 -13.75 -13.66
N GLN A 117 5.92 -13.60 -12.97
CA GLN A 117 5.97 -12.97 -11.65
C GLN A 117 5.53 -11.51 -11.67
N ALA A 118 5.96 -10.72 -12.65
CA ALA A 118 5.53 -9.32 -12.78
C ALA A 118 4.02 -9.21 -12.98
N LYS A 119 3.40 -10.11 -13.77
CA LYS A 119 1.94 -10.18 -13.91
C LYS A 119 1.24 -10.56 -12.61
N GLU A 120 1.77 -11.54 -11.90
CA GLU A 120 1.23 -11.95 -10.61
C GLU A 120 1.24 -10.78 -9.62
N VAL A 121 2.38 -10.10 -9.47
CA VAL A 121 2.52 -8.92 -8.60
C VAL A 121 1.57 -7.79 -9.01
N SER A 122 1.44 -7.51 -10.31
CA SER A 122 0.45 -6.54 -10.82
C SER A 122 -0.97 -6.89 -10.39
N ASN A 123 -1.36 -8.16 -10.55
CA ASN A 123 -2.67 -8.65 -10.16
C ASN A 123 -2.90 -8.55 -8.64
N MET A 124 -1.87 -8.82 -7.83
CA MET A 124 -1.95 -8.65 -6.37
C MET A 124 -2.22 -7.19 -5.99
N PHE A 125 -1.50 -6.22 -6.57
CA PHE A 125 -1.77 -4.80 -6.29
C PHE A 125 -3.15 -4.34 -6.77
N ARG A 126 -3.62 -4.87 -7.90
CA ARG A 126 -4.99 -4.62 -8.38
C ARG A 126 -6.02 -5.15 -7.39
N GLY A 127 -5.84 -6.37 -6.90
CA GLY A 127 -6.67 -6.98 -5.86
C GLY A 127 -6.69 -6.15 -4.57
N ASN A 128 -5.53 -5.75 -4.06
CA ASN A 128 -5.43 -4.89 -2.87
C ASN A 128 -6.21 -3.58 -3.06
N ARG A 129 -6.07 -2.94 -4.23
CA ARG A 129 -6.80 -1.71 -4.55
C ARG A 129 -8.31 -1.93 -4.55
N GLU A 130 -8.78 -2.99 -5.20
CA GLU A 130 -10.20 -3.34 -5.25
C GLU A 130 -10.76 -3.56 -3.83
N ASN A 131 -10.03 -4.31 -2.99
CA ASN A 131 -10.44 -4.56 -1.62
C ASN A 131 -10.44 -3.28 -0.77
N PHE A 132 -9.41 -2.44 -0.84
CA PHE A 132 -9.38 -1.15 -0.16
C PHE A 132 -10.52 -0.23 -0.62
N PHE A 133 -10.89 -0.28 -1.90
CA PHE A 133 -12.02 0.48 -2.42
C PHE A 133 -13.35 0.00 -1.84
N GLU A 134 -13.58 -1.31 -1.74
CA GLU A 134 -14.78 -1.85 -1.11
C GLU A 134 -14.85 -1.51 0.38
N ILE A 135 -13.73 -1.57 1.11
CA ILE A 135 -13.65 -1.10 2.51
C ILE A 135 -14.04 0.37 2.60
N THR A 136 -13.52 1.20 1.70
CA THR A 136 -13.77 2.64 1.67
C THR A 136 -15.26 2.95 1.41
N LYS A 137 -15.94 2.17 0.57
CA LYS A 137 -17.40 2.29 0.36
C LYS A 137 -18.21 1.98 1.61
N GLY A 138 -17.72 1.09 2.48
CA GLY A 138 -18.38 0.75 3.74
C GLY A 138 -18.36 1.88 4.77
N ILE A 139 -17.35 2.75 4.73
CA ILE A 139 -17.15 3.80 5.74
C ILE A 139 -18.35 4.78 5.83
N PRO A 140 -18.82 5.41 4.74
CA PRO A 140 -19.98 6.30 4.81
C PRO A 140 -21.24 5.62 5.35
N LEU A 141 -21.46 4.36 5.00
CA LEU A 141 -22.61 3.59 5.46
C LEU A 141 -22.56 3.36 6.98
N THR A 142 -21.40 2.92 7.50
CA THR A 142 -21.21 2.76 8.95
C THR A 142 -21.34 4.08 9.69
N ILE A 143 -20.83 5.18 9.15
CA ILE A 143 -21.01 6.51 9.75
C ILE A 143 -22.51 6.90 9.82
N ALA A 144 -23.28 6.60 8.77
CA ALA A 144 -24.71 6.87 8.75
C ALA A 144 -25.47 6.01 9.78
N ASN A 145 -25.14 4.73 9.90
CA ASN A 145 -25.74 3.82 10.88
C ASN A 145 -25.48 4.27 12.31
N ILE A 146 -24.21 4.57 12.65
CA ILE A 146 -23.83 5.07 13.97
C ILE A 146 -24.57 6.36 14.32
N ARG A 147 -24.74 7.27 13.34
CA ARG A 147 -25.48 8.51 13.53
C ARG A 147 -26.95 8.23 13.81
N SER A 148 -27.58 7.34 13.04
CA SER A 148 -28.99 6.95 13.22
C SER A 148 -29.24 6.32 14.60
N ASP A 149 -28.37 5.40 15.02
CA ASP A 149 -28.47 4.76 16.34
C ASP A 149 -28.33 5.77 17.48
N GLN A 150 -27.43 6.75 17.30
CA GLN A 150 -27.24 7.81 18.27
C GLN A 150 -28.44 8.76 18.35
N GLU A 151 -29.00 9.16 17.21
CA GLU A 151 -30.23 9.98 17.16
C GLU A 151 -31.41 9.26 17.83
N MET A 152 -31.52 7.94 17.63
CA MET A 152 -32.52 7.11 18.30
C MET A 152 -32.32 7.10 19.82
N TYR A 153 -31.09 6.89 20.29
CA TYR A 153 -30.77 6.88 21.71
C TYR A 153 -31.03 8.24 22.38
N ASP A 154 -30.62 9.34 21.74
CA ASP A 154 -30.82 10.69 22.24
C ASP A 154 -32.33 11.03 22.32
N SER A 155 -33.12 10.61 21.33
CA SER A 155 -34.57 10.75 21.33
C SER A 155 -35.22 9.96 22.48
N GLN A 156 -34.85 8.69 22.68
CA GLN A 156 -35.36 7.86 23.79
C GLN A 156 -35.00 8.47 25.15
N ARG A 157 -33.78 8.97 25.31
CA ARG A 157 -33.32 9.64 26.53
C ARG A 157 -34.12 10.90 26.81
N GLN A 158 -34.38 11.74 25.79
CA GLN A 158 -35.17 12.95 25.96
C GLN A 158 -36.62 12.64 26.36
N VAL A 159 -37.23 11.60 25.79
CA VAL A 159 -38.55 11.11 26.19
C VAL A 159 -38.54 10.64 27.65
N ALA A 160 -37.52 9.91 28.08
CA ALA A 160 -37.39 9.44 29.47
C ALA A 160 -37.25 10.61 30.47
N LEU A 161 -36.41 11.60 30.16
CA LEU A 161 -36.24 12.81 30.98
C LEU A 161 -37.54 13.62 31.08
N ASN A 162 -38.25 13.80 29.97
CA ASN A 162 -39.53 14.49 29.95
C ASN A 162 -40.56 13.75 30.82
N ARG A 163 -40.65 12.41 30.73
CA ARG A 163 -41.53 11.61 31.60
C ARG A 163 -41.17 11.75 33.08
N ALA A 164 -39.90 11.69 33.44
CA ALA A 164 -39.45 11.88 34.82
C ALA A 164 -39.81 13.27 35.37
N SER A 165 -39.67 14.32 34.56
CA SER A 165 -40.04 15.69 34.96
C SER A 165 -41.54 15.88 35.17
N THR A 166 -42.38 15.19 34.40
CA THR A 166 -43.85 15.21 34.55
C THR A 166 -44.29 14.51 35.84
N PHE A 167 -43.64 13.38 36.21
CA PHE A 167 -43.91 12.70 37.48
C PHE A 167 -43.58 13.57 38.69
N HIS A 168 -42.50 14.36 38.64
CA HIS A 168 -42.16 15.26 39.74
C HIS A 168 -43.15 16.42 39.89
N ARG A 169 -43.78 16.90 38.80
CA ARG A 169 -44.83 17.93 38.88
C ARG A 169 -46.15 17.44 39.47
N VAL A 170 -46.49 16.15 39.33
CA VAL A 170 -47.71 15.60 39.93
C VAL A 170 -47.55 15.34 41.43
N GLN A 171 -46.34 15.01 41.89
CA GLN A 171 -46.09 14.77 43.32
C GLN A 171 -46.05 16.05 44.19
N VAL A 172 -45.81 17.22 43.60
CA VAL A 172 -45.87 18.52 44.31
C VAL A 172 -47.31 19.01 44.49
N ALA A 173 -48.30 18.38 43.85
CA ALA A 173 -49.72 18.71 44.05
C ALA A 173 -50.42 17.83 45.12
N THR A 174 -49.76 16.81 45.67
CA THR A 174 -50.38 15.83 46.60
C THR A 174 -49.60 15.58 47.89
N THR A 175 -48.76 16.53 48.33
CA THR A 175 -48.09 16.43 49.64
C THR A 175 -48.22 17.73 50.44
N SER A 176 -49.40 17.95 51.00
CA SER A 176 -49.54 18.64 52.28
C SER A 176 -49.33 17.62 53.41
N ALA A 177 -48.35 17.90 54.28
CA ALA A 177 -47.97 17.15 55.49
C ALA A 177 -47.30 15.78 55.19
N THR A 178 -46.10 15.45 55.67
CA THR A 178 -45.53 15.67 57.01
C THR A 178 -44.00 15.75 56.94
N ALA A 179 -43.43 16.58 57.83
CA ALA A 179 -41.99 16.72 58.05
C ALA A 179 -41.46 15.60 58.96
N ALA A 180 -40.28 15.05 58.64
CA ALA A 180 -39.27 14.64 59.62
C ALA A 180 -37.91 14.37 58.94
N THR A 181 -36.89 15.01 59.49
CA THR A 181 -35.43 14.91 59.29
C THR A 181 -34.89 13.49 59.57
N VAL A 182 -33.73 13.01 59.11
CA VAL A 182 -32.33 13.43 59.39
C VAL A 182 -31.36 12.69 58.45
N SER A 183 -30.24 13.35 58.15
CA SER A 183 -28.99 12.99 57.45
C SER A 183 -28.39 11.58 57.65
N ALA A 184 -27.71 11.08 56.61
CA ALA A 184 -26.41 10.41 56.76
C ALA A 184 -25.52 10.59 55.53
N ILE A 185 -24.29 10.98 55.81
CA ILE A 185 -23.14 11.25 54.95
C ILE A 185 -22.62 9.93 54.37
N GLY A 186 -22.30 9.89 53.07
CA GLY A 186 -21.80 8.69 52.40
C GLY A 186 -20.90 9.02 51.21
N ALA A 187 -19.63 9.31 51.52
CA ALA A 187 -18.42 9.16 50.73
C ALA A 187 -18.45 9.39 49.20
N ILE A 188 -17.75 10.47 48.84
CA ILE A 188 -17.11 10.77 47.57
C ILE A 188 -16.34 9.54 47.05
N GLY A 189 -16.76 9.01 45.89
CA GLY A 189 -15.95 8.17 45.03
C GLY A 189 -15.62 8.93 43.74
N VAL A 190 -14.59 9.78 43.76
CA VAL A 190 -14.01 10.32 42.52
C VAL A 190 -13.28 9.17 41.86
N ALA A 191 -13.91 8.52 40.87
CA ALA A 191 -13.19 7.61 40.00
C ALA A 191 -12.10 8.42 39.30
N ALA A 192 -10.85 7.96 39.46
CA ALA A 192 -9.66 8.60 38.92
C ALA A 192 -9.83 8.87 37.42
N VAL A 193 -9.76 10.14 37.04
CA VAL A 193 -9.60 10.55 35.65
C VAL A 193 -8.18 10.15 35.27
N ALA A 194 -8.03 9.01 34.58
CA ALA A 194 -6.74 8.61 34.03
C ALA A 194 -6.21 9.75 33.13
N PRO A 195 -4.93 10.11 33.22
CA PRO A 195 -4.36 11.10 32.32
C PRO A 195 -4.50 10.58 30.89
N VAL A 196 -5.22 11.33 30.06
CA VAL A 196 -5.24 11.14 28.61
C VAL A 196 -3.81 11.31 28.14
N ALA A 197 -3.12 10.20 27.90
CA ALA A 197 -1.86 10.19 27.19
C ALA A 197 -2.15 10.77 25.79
N LEU A 198 -1.81 12.04 25.60
CA LEU A 198 -1.79 12.68 24.30
C LEU A 198 -0.65 12.05 23.51
N ILE A 199 -0.99 10.99 22.77
CA ILE A 199 -0.14 10.44 21.74
C ILE A 199 -0.08 11.50 20.63
N VAL A 200 1.02 12.24 20.58
CA VAL A 200 1.36 13.14 19.49
C VAL A 200 2.01 12.29 18.40
N ILE A 201 1.21 11.74 17.48
CA ILE A 201 1.72 11.17 16.22
C ILE A 201 1.77 12.31 15.20
N PRO A 202 2.95 12.67 14.67
CA PRO A 202 3.05 13.71 13.65
C PRO A 202 2.58 13.16 12.30
N VAL A 203 1.54 13.77 11.75
CA VAL A 203 1.20 13.79 10.31
C VAL A 203 0.69 12.46 9.68
N ALA A 204 -0.28 11.80 10.33
CA ALA A 204 -1.13 10.75 9.73
C ALA A 204 -2.64 11.06 9.88
N LEU A 205 -2.99 12.35 9.85
CA LEU A 205 -4.05 12.88 10.71
C LEU A 205 -5.50 12.63 10.29
N PRO A 206 -5.95 12.62 9.02
CA PRO A 206 -7.40 12.68 8.81
C PRO A 206 -8.11 11.33 8.98
N ILE A 207 -7.53 10.19 8.57
CA ILE A 207 -8.17 8.88 8.74
C ILE A 207 -8.23 8.49 10.22
N VAL A 208 -7.12 8.67 10.93
CA VAL A 208 -7.08 8.49 12.39
C VAL A 208 -8.02 9.48 13.07
N ALA A 209 -8.15 10.72 12.59
CA ALA A 209 -9.10 11.70 13.11
C ALA A 209 -10.57 11.40 12.76
N VAL A 210 -10.88 10.67 11.69
CA VAL A 210 -12.24 10.13 11.45
C VAL A 210 -12.59 9.13 12.52
N ILE A 211 -11.70 8.16 12.73
CA ILE A 211 -11.99 7.06 13.64
C ILE A 211 -11.91 7.53 15.10
N ALA A 212 -10.91 8.33 15.44
CA ALA A 212 -10.84 9.04 16.72
C ALA A 212 -11.99 10.06 16.88
N GLY A 213 -12.47 10.64 15.79
CA GLY A 213 -13.64 11.53 15.77
C GLY A 213 -14.93 10.80 16.16
N ILE A 214 -15.09 9.57 15.66
CA ILE A 214 -16.16 8.64 16.05
C ILE A 214 -16.02 8.26 17.54
N ILE A 215 -14.81 8.00 18.02
CA ILE A 215 -14.52 7.62 19.43
C ILE A 215 -14.76 8.80 20.41
N LYS A 216 -14.37 10.03 20.02
CA LYS A 216 -14.44 11.23 20.87
C LYS A 216 -15.81 11.93 20.86
N TRP A 217 -16.83 11.30 20.25
CA TRP A 217 -18.20 11.83 20.17
C TRP A 217 -19.01 11.65 21.45
N LYS A 218 -18.60 10.76 22.37
CA LYS A 218 -19.26 10.53 23.66
C LYS A 218 -19.11 11.66 24.70
N GLN A 219 -18.27 12.68 24.50
CA GLN A 219 -18.08 13.79 25.45
C GLN A 219 -18.09 15.19 24.79
N GLN A 220 -19.26 15.82 24.84
CA GLN A 220 -19.64 17.25 24.83
C GLN A 220 -19.12 18.28 23.79
N LYS A 221 -20.03 19.25 23.53
CA LYS A 221 -20.08 20.46 22.67
C LYS A 221 -20.27 20.24 21.16
N VAL A 222 -21.49 20.50 20.70
CA VAL A 222 -22.19 19.69 19.66
C VAL A 222 -22.38 20.39 18.30
N ALA A 223 -21.98 21.65 18.09
CA ALA A 223 -22.10 22.29 16.75
C ALA A 223 -20.73 22.49 16.07
N ALA A 224 -19.85 23.29 16.65
CA ALA A 224 -18.52 23.57 16.07
C ALA A 224 -17.66 22.31 15.89
N LYS A 225 -17.75 21.34 16.82
CA LYS A 225 -17.02 20.07 16.74
C LYS A 225 -17.54 19.16 15.62
N ARG A 226 -18.85 19.22 15.30
CA ARG A 226 -19.46 18.43 14.20
C ARG A 226 -18.99 18.92 12.84
N GLU A 227 -18.83 20.23 12.67
CA GLU A 227 -18.30 20.82 11.43
C GLU A 227 -16.82 20.43 11.24
N THR A 228 -15.98 20.56 12.27
CA THR A 228 -14.56 20.16 12.20
C THR A 228 -14.38 18.65 11.95
N GLN A 229 -15.24 17.80 12.50
CA GLN A 229 -15.18 16.35 12.29
C GLN A 229 -15.73 15.93 10.91
N SER A 230 -16.76 16.61 10.39
CA SER A 230 -17.22 16.39 9.02
C SER A 230 -16.17 16.81 7.99
N LEU A 231 -15.46 17.91 8.25
CA LEU A 231 -14.30 18.34 7.47
C LEU A 231 -13.19 17.27 7.52
N SER A 232 -12.83 16.79 8.71
CA SER A 232 -11.85 15.72 8.89
C SER A 232 -12.22 14.41 8.17
N CYS A 233 -13.52 14.09 8.07
CA CYS A 233 -13.98 12.89 7.38
C CYS A 233 -13.96 13.00 5.87
N LYS A 234 -14.31 14.18 5.36
CA LYS A 234 -14.17 14.46 3.94
C LYS A 234 -12.70 14.39 3.53
N ASP A 235 -11.81 15.02 4.30
CA ASP A 235 -10.36 15.03 4.04
C ASP A 235 -9.76 13.62 4.08
N ALA A 236 -10.22 12.77 5.02
CA ALA A 236 -9.78 11.38 5.11
C ALA A 236 -10.20 10.55 3.89
N MET A 237 -11.46 10.71 3.46
CA MET A 237 -11.99 10.03 2.28
C MET A 237 -11.28 10.49 1.00
N GLU A 238 -10.96 11.79 0.90
CA GLU A 238 -10.16 12.32 -0.20
C GLU A 238 -8.73 11.74 -0.20
N GLN A 239 -8.09 11.66 0.97
CA GLN A 239 -6.78 11.02 1.09
C GLN A 239 -6.82 9.55 0.69
N LEU A 240 -7.81 8.78 1.15
CA LEU A 240 -8.01 7.38 0.75
C LEU A 240 -8.19 7.25 -0.76
N GLN A 241 -8.99 8.13 -1.36
CA GLN A 241 -9.20 8.11 -2.81
C GLN A 241 -7.90 8.38 -3.58
N ASN A 242 -7.08 9.31 -3.09
CA ASN A 242 -5.76 9.58 -3.67
C ASN A 242 -4.83 8.36 -3.55
N SER A 243 -4.88 7.61 -2.44
CA SER A 243 -4.11 6.37 -2.29
C SER A 243 -4.56 5.26 -3.22
N LEU A 244 -5.87 5.13 -3.44
CA LEU A 244 -6.41 4.18 -4.42
C LEU A 244 -5.96 4.52 -5.84
N ASN A 245 -5.77 5.81 -6.14
CA ASN A 245 -5.18 6.26 -7.39
C ASN A 245 -3.68 5.90 -7.46
N ASP A 246 -2.93 6.06 -6.37
CA ASP A 246 -1.52 5.65 -6.29
C ASP A 246 -1.33 4.14 -6.46
N LEU A 247 -2.16 3.32 -5.80
CA LEU A 247 -2.19 1.85 -6.01
C LEU A 247 -2.56 1.50 -7.46
N SER A 248 -3.46 2.26 -8.08
CA SER A 248 -3.78 2.08 -9.50
C SER A 248 -2.60 2.40 -10.38
N GLN A 249 -1.83 3.44 -10.06
CA GLN A 249 -0.63 3.78 -10.81
C GLN A 249 0.43 2.69 -10.67
N LEU A 250 0.64 2.17 -9.46
CA LEU A 250 1.56 1.07 -9.20
C LEU A 250 1.23 -0.16 -10.04
N GLY A 251 -0.04 -0.56 -10.11
CA GLY A 251 -0.49 -1.66 -10.97
C GLY A 251 -0.21 -1.41 -12.46
N LYS A 252 -0.44 -0.19 -12.95
CA LYS A 252 -0.15 0.18 -14.36
C LYS A 252 1.34 0.11 -14.68
N GLU A 253 2.19 0.61 -13.79
CA GLU A 253 3.64 0.53 -13.97
C GLU A 253 4.09 -0.94 -14.01
N LEU A 254 3.54 -1.80 -13.16
CA LEU A 254 3.82 -3.25 -13.16
C LEU A 254 3.35 -3.96 -14.44
N ASP A 255 2.21 -3.55 -15.02
CA ASP A 255 1.78 -4.04 -16.33
C ASP A 255 2.79 -3.66 -17.44
N ILE A 256 3.39 -2.47 -17.36
CA ILE A 256 4.49 -2.06 -18.27
C ILE A 256 5.73 -2.95 -18.06
N ILE A 257 6.07 -3.30 -16.81
CA ILE A 257 7.18 -4.23 -16.52
C ILE A 257 6.90 -5.62 -17.08
N ALA A 258 5.67 -6.12 -16.94
CA ALA A 258 5.28 -7.41 -17.48
C ALA A 258 5.40 -7.45 -19.01
N ASP A 259 4.91 -6.41 -19.70
CA ASP A 259 5.05 -6.26 -21.15
C ASP A 259 6.52 -6.15 -21.58
N TYR A 260 7.34 -5.44 -20.79
CA TYR A 260 8.79 -5.38 -20.97
C TYR A 260 9.44 -6.77 -20.99
N TRP A 261 9.12 -7.64 -20.02
CA TRP A 261 9.67 -9.00 -19.98
C TRP A 261 9.19 -9.87 -21.15
N GLY A 262 7.95 -9.70 -21.59
CA GLY A 262 7.45 -10.35 -22.81
C GLY A 262 8.27 -9.95 -24.06
N LYS A 263 8.67 -8.68 -24.18
CA LYS A 263 9.53 -8.21 -25.27
C LYS A 263 10.98 -8.69 -25.14
N MET A 264 11.46 -8.90 -23.91
CA MET A 264 12.80 -9.41 -23.65
C MET A 264 13.02 -10.80 -24.24
N ASP A 265 12.07 -11.70 -24.06
CA ASP A 265 12.12 -13.06 -24.62
C ASP A 265 12.26 -13.03 -26.16
N ALA A 266 11.46 -12.19 -26.83
CA ALA A 266 11.54 -12.01 -28.28
C ALA A 266 12.89 -11.40 -28.74
N ALA A 267 13.45 -10.47 -27.96
CA ALA A 267 14.76 -9.90 -28.26
C ALA A 267 15.88 -10.93 -28.11
N LEU A 268 15.86 -11.72 -27.03
CA LEU A 268 16.82 -12.82 -26.80
C LEU A 268 16.75 -13.87 -27.91
N GLN A 269 15.55 -14.25 -28.36
CA GLN A 269 15.40 -15.15 -29.50
C GLN A 269 16.07 -14.58 -30.76
N THR A 270 15.92 -13.28 -31.03
CA THR A 270 16.55 -12.64 -32.18
C THR A 270 18.08 -12.60 -32.06
N ILE A 271 18.62 -12.44 -30.83
CA ILE A 271 20.06 -12.50 -30.56
C ILE A 271 20.57 -13.92 -30.79
N ARG A 272 19.87 -14.93 -30.25
CA ARG A 272 20.17 -16.36 -30.42
C ARG A 272 20.31 -16.71 -31.91
N ASP A 273 19.33 -16.33 -32.71
CA ASP A 273 19.32 -16.60 -34.16
C ASP A 273 20.45 -15.85 -34.91
N SER A 274 20.98 -14.78 -34.32
CA SER A 274 22.01 -13.91 -34.93
C SER A 274 23.41 -14.09 -34.33
N VAL A 275 23.60 -14.97 -33.33
CA VAL A 275 24.80 -15.00 -32.48
C VAL A 275 26.10 -15.21 -33.27
N ALA A 276 26.08 -16.11 -34.26
CA ALA A 276 27.22 -16.40 -35.12
C ALA A 276 27.66 -15.16 -35.95
N THR A 277 26.68 -14.33 -36.36
CA THR A 277 26.94 -13.09 -37.09
C THR A 277 27.49 -12.00 -36.17
N ILE A 278 26.98 -11.94 -34.94
CA ILE A 278 27.39 -10.96 -33.92
C ILE A 278 28.86 -11.15 -33.54
N GLN A 279 29.30 -12.39 -33.26
CA GLN A 279 30.66 -12.70 -32.83
C GLN A 279 31.73 -12.36 -33.89
N GLY A 280 31.38 -12.44 -35.17
CA GLY A 280 32.29 -12.18 -36.30
C GLY A 280 32.49 -10.71 -36.65
N ASN A 281 31.66 -9.80 -36.13
CA ASN A 281 31.62 -8.41 -36.60
C ASN A 281 32.30 -7.44 -35.62
N ARG A 282 33.40 -6.81 -36.06
CA ARG A 282 34.15 -5.85 -35.23
C ARG A 282 33.38 -4.56 -34.92
N VAL A 283 32.55 -4.07 -35.84
CA VAL A 283 31.75 -2.84 -35.65
C VAL A 283 30.71 -3.05 -34.54
N VAL A 284 30.16 -4.27 -34.46
CA VAL A 284 29.19 -4.67 -33.45
C VAL A 284 29.77 -4.62 -32.03
N LYS A 285 31.08 -4.85 -31.85
CA LYS A 285 31.72 -4.84 -30.52
C LYS A 285 31.64 -3.49 -29.80
N LEU A 286 31.78 -2.38 -30.53
CA LEU A 286 31.62 -1.04 -29.93
C LEU A 286 30.20 -0.87 -29.36
N ARG A 287 29.19 -1.33 -30.11
CA ARG A 287 27.80 -1.28 -29.69
C ARG A 287 27.52 -2.18 -28.49
N ILE A 288 28.08 -3.38 -28.46
CA ILE A 288 27.94 -4.28 -27.29
C ILE A 288 28.48 -3.63 -26.02
N THR A 289 29.58 -2.86 -26.12
CA THR A 289 30.13 -2.11 -24.98
C THR A 289 29.14 -1.08 -24.43
N GLN A 290 28.45 -0.36 -25.34
CA GLN A 290 27.39 0.58 -24.96
C GLN A 290 26.20 -0.16 -24.31
N ILE A 291 25.73 -1.26 -24.91
CA ILE A 291 24.64 -2.08 -24.38
C ILE A 291 24.96 -2.59 -22.97
N LYS A 292 26.20 -3.07 -22.74
CA LYS A 292 26.69 -3.47 -21.41
C LYS A 292 26.56 -2.34 -20.38
N GLY A 293 26.91 -1.10 -20.77
CA GLY A 293 26.76 0.08 -19.92
C GLY A 293 25.30 0.35 -19.54
N GLN A 294 24.37 0.17 -20.47
CA GLN A 294 22.93 0.32 -20.19
C GLN A 294 22.44 -0.76 -19.23
N TRP A 295 22.82 -2.03 -19.42
CA TRP A 295 22.48 -3.11 -18.49
C TRP A 295 23.05 -2.93 -17.09
N THR A 296 24.21 -2.29 -16.97
CA THR A 296 24.76 -1.88 -15.66
C THR A 296 23.83 -0.90 -14.96
N ASN A 297 23.28 0.09 -15.69
CA ASN A 297 22.28 1.00 -15.15
C ASN A 297 20.98 0.27 -14.76
N VAL A 298 20.49 -0.66 -15.59
CA VAL A 298 19.32 -1.48 -15.23
C VAL A 298 19.54 -2.26 -13.93
N LYS A 299 20.72 -2.88 -13.78
CA LYS A 299 21.10 -3.58 -12.54
C LYS A 299 21.06 -2.65 -11.33
N ASP A 300 21.64 -1.45 -11.45
CA ASP A 300 21.67 -0.46 -10.38
C ASP A 300 20.26 0.03 -10.02
N GLN A 301 19.37 0.22 -11.01
CA GLN A 301 17.97 0.60 -10.79
C GLN A 301 17.17 -0.46 -10.01
N TYR A 302 17.35 -1.75 -10.32
CA TYR A 302 16.73 -2.82 -9.54
C TYR A 302 17.29 -2.89 -8.12
N MET A 303 18.60 -2.66 -7.94
CA MET A 303 19.20 -2.59 -6.60
C MET A 303 18.67 -1.40 -5.79
N GLU A 304 18.51 -0.24 -6.42
CA GLU A 304 17.90 0.95 -5.82
C GLU A 304 16.46 0.66 -5.39
N TYR A 305 15.66 0.01 -6.24
CA TYR A 305 14.30 -0.43 -5.89
C TYR A 305 14.27 -1.30 -4.64
N LYS A 306 15.04 -2.39 -4.65
CA LYS A 306 15.09 -3.34 -3.54
C LYS A 306 15.48 -2.66 -2.23
N THR A 307 16.52 -1.81 -2.28
CA THR A 307 16.99 -1.08 -1.11
C THR A 307 15.95 -0.08 -0.63
N GLY A 308 15.28 0.62 -1.55
CA GLY A 308 14.22 1.57 -1.25
C GLY A 308 13.02 0.91 -0.58
N VAL A 309 12.55 -0.25 -1.08
CA VAL A 309 11.46 -1.00 -0.45
C VAL A 309 11.87 -1.55 0.91
N ALA A 310 13.07 -2.10 1.06
CA ALA A 310 13.57 -2.57 2.35
C ALA A 310 13.61 -1.44 3.40
N GLN A 311 14.09 -0.25 3.02
CA GLN A 311 14.05 0.92 3.90
C GLN A 311 12.61 1.28 4.31
N LEU A 312 11.66 1.25 3.38
CA LEU A 312 10.25 1.48 3.70
C LEU A 312 9.72 0.47 4.71
N GLN A 313 10.09 -0.81 4.56
CA GLN A 313 9.69 -1.87 5.50
C GLN A 313 10.35 -1.72 6.87
N ASP A 314 11.57 -1.21 6.95
CA ASP A 314 12.23 -0.90 8.23
C ASP A 314 11.53 0.25 8.98
N PHE A 315 11.06 1.27 8.26
CA PHE A 315 10.27 2.36 8.86
C PHE A 315 8.89 1.87 9.30
N PHE A 316 8.30 0.93 8.56
CA PHE A 316 6.94 0.43 8.78
C PHE A 316 6.93 -1.11 8.88
N PRO A 317 7.43 -1.71 9.97
CA PRO A 317 7.60 -3.15 10.04
C PRO A 317 6.26 -3.88 10.13
N ALA A 318 6.08 -4.92 9.30
CA ALA A 318 4.87 -5.74 9.25
C ALA A 318 4.53 -6.40 10.61
N SER A 319 5.53 -6.64 11.46
CA SER A 319 5.35 -7.16 12.82
C SER A 319 4.51 -6.25 13.73
N LYS A 320 4.36 -4.97 13.39
CA LYS A 320 3.43 -4.07 14.08
C LYS A 320 1.96 -4.33 13.73
N ILE A 321 1.68 -5.15 12.72
CA ILE A 321 0.33 -5.45 12.22
C ILE A 321 -0.16 -6.83 12.69
N GLU A 322 0.72 -7.67 13.25
CA GLU A 322 0.39 -9.03 13.71
C GLU A 322 -0.14 -9.09 15.17
N ASN A 323 -0.28 -7.95 15.86
CA ASN A 323 -0.76 -7.86 17.25
C ASN A 323 -2.10 -7.12 17.38
#